data_AF-A0A8T5T786-F1
#
_entry.id   AF-A0A8T5T786-F1
#
_cell.length_a   1.000
_cell.length_b   1.000
_cell.length_c   1.000
_cell.angle_alpha   90.00
_cell.angle_beta   90.00
_cell.angle_gamma   90.00
#
_symmetry.space_group_name_H-M   'P 1'
#
loop_
_entity.id
_entity.type
_entity.pdbx_description
1 polymer ?
#
loop_
_entity_poly.entity_id
_entity_poly.type
_entity_poly.pdbx_seq_one_letter_code
_entity_poly.pdbx_strand_id
1 'polypeptide(L)' 'MDNKINTGKDFMKFFQTKGDYLVELSENHFKNKEYEKAMELLNQAYSNYVKCKNTEDAEKTKKKYLEIKNNYLK' A
#
# COMPACT_ATOMS: atom_id res chain seq x y z
N MET A 1 -34.33 -5.52 8.38
CA MET A 1 -33.17 -4.65 8.10
C MET A 1 -32.57 -5.12 6.79
N ASP A 2 -32.85 -4.39 5.70
CA ASP A 2 -32.26 -4.71 4.40
C ASP A 2 -30.79 -4.29 4.40
N ASN A 3 -29.90 -5.21 4.77
CA ASN A 3 -28.47 -5.06 4.55
C ASN A 3 -28.18 -5.20 3.06
N LYS A 4 -28.51 -4.18 2.28
CA LYS A 4 -28.16 -4.11 0.86
C LYS A 4 -26.64 -3.93 0.77
N ILE A 5 -25.94 -5.02 0.45
CA ILE A 5 -24.50 -5.03 0.20
C ILE A 5 -24.20 -3.98 -0.88
N ASN A 6 -23.47 -2.93 -0.50
CA ASN A 6 -22.98 -1.95 -1.47
C ASN A 6 -21.59 -2.43 -1.89
N THR A 7 -21.58 -3.43 -2.78
CA THR A 7 -20.37 -4.13 -3.23
C THR A 7 -19.27 -3.16 -3.62
N GLY A 8 -19.59 -2.06 -4.29
CA GLY A 8 -18.61 -1.03 -4.66
C GLY A 8 -17.89 -0.38 -3.46
N LYS A 9 -18.65 0.00 -2.41
CA LYS A 9 -18.06 0.56 -1.18
C LYS A 9 -17.27 -0.47 -0.39
N ASP A 10 -17.76 -1.71 -0.34
CA ASP A 10 -17.08 -2.80 0.35
C ASP A 10 -15.75 -3.16 -0.33
N PHE A 11 -15.69 -3.14 -1.67
CA PHE A 11 -14.45 -3.32 -2.41
C PHE A 11 -13.46 -2.17 -2.22
N MET A 12 -13.93 -0.91 -2.21
CA MET A 12 -13.06 0.24 -1.91
C MET A 12 -12.43 0.12 -0.53
N LYS A 13 -13.24 -0.24 0.48
CA LYS A 13 -12.75 -0.46 1.84
C LYS A 13 -11.76 -1.63 1.91
N PHE A 14 -12.06 -2.73 1.23
CA PHE A 14 -11.17 -3.89 1.15
C PHE A 14 -9.79 -3.51 0.59
N PHE A 15 -9.75 -2.79 -0.54
CA PHE A 15 -8.49 -2.37 -1.14
C PHE A 15 -7.75 -1.35 -0.26
N GLN A 16 -8.46 -0.41 0.37
CA GLN A 16 -7.85 0.52 1.32
C GLN A 16 -7.17 -0.24 2.47
N THR A 17 -7.91 -1.10 3.18
CA THR A 17 -7.39 -1.86 4.32
C THR A 17 -6.22 -2.76 3.91
N LYS A 18 -6.29 -3.36 2.72
CA LYS A 18 -5.18 -4.16 2.18
C LYS A 18 -3.94 -3.31 1.89
N GLY A 19 -4.13 -2.11 1.35
CA GLY A 19 -3.04 -1.14 1.14
C GLY A 19 -2.37 -0.78 2.46
N ASP A 20 -3.16 -0.39 3.47
CA ASP A 20 -2.68 0.01 4.79
C ASP A 20 -1.85 -1.09 5.46
N TYR A 21 -2.35 -2.33 5.42
CA TYR A 21 -1.64 -3.49 5.94
C TYR A 21 -0.29 -3.74 5.24
N LEU A 22 -0.25 -3.61 3.91
CA LEU A 22 0.99 -3.80 3.14
C LEU A 22 2.02 -2.71 3.43
N VAL A 23 1.59 -1.47 3.68
CA VAL A 23 2.47 -0.38 4.12
C VAL A 23 3.06 -0.72 5.48
N GLU A 24 2.25 -1.12 6.46
CA GLU A 24 2.74 -1.51 7.79
C GLU A 24 3.73 -2.67 7.72
N LEU A 25 3.42 -3.71 6.94
CA LEU A 25 4.33 -4.84 6.74
C LEU A 25 5.64 -4.42 6.08
N SER A 26 5.59 -3.48 5.12
CA SER A 26 6.79 -2.94 4.47
C SER A 26 7.73 -2.24 5.46
N GLU A 27 7.18 -1.60 6.50
CA GLU A 27 7.99 -0.93 7.53
C GLU A 27 8.76 -1.91 8.38
N ASN A 28 8.18 -3.08 8.67
CA ASN A 28 8.87 -4.14 9.40
C ASN A 28 10.03 -4.70 8.58
N HIS A 29 9.82 -5.00 7.30
CA HIS A 29 10.89 -5.42 6.40
C HIS A 29 11.98 -4.34 6.25
N PHE A 30 11.58 -3.06 6.17
CA PHE A 30 12.54 -1.96 6.12
C PHE A 30 13.41 -1.89 7.38
N LYS A 31 12.82 -2.02 8.58
CA LYS A 31 13.56 -2.06 9.86
C LYS A 31 14.53 -3.25 9.93
N ASN A 32 14.17 -4.37 9.31
CA ASN A 32 15.01 -5.56 9.18
C ASN A 32 16.07 -5.46 8.06
N LYS A 33 16.16 -4.31 7.38
CA LYS A 33 17.05 -4.07 6.21
C LYS A 33 16.74 -4.96 4.99
N GLU A 34 15.53 -5.50 4.92
CA GLU A 34 15.03 -6.28 3.79
C GLU A 34 14.42 -5.33 2.74
N TYR A 35 15.26 -4.47 2.16
CA TYR A 35 14.82 -3.31 1.36
C TYR A 35 14.06 -3.69 0.08
N GLU A 36 14.50 -4.73 -0.62
CA GLU A 36 13.80 -5.23 -1.81
C GLU A 36 12.38 -5.70 -1.47
N LYS A 37 12.24 -6.39 -0.34
CA LYS A 37 10.93 -6.87 0.13
C LYS A 37 10.02 -5.73 0.55
N ALA A 38 10.57 -4.75 1.26
CA ALA A 38 9.85 -3.53 1.61
C ALA A 38 9.34 -2.81 0.34
N MET A 39 10.16 -2.69 -0.70
CA MET A 39 9.75 -2.09 -1.98
C MET A 39 8.69 -2.89 -2.72
N GLU A 40 8.79 -4.22 -2.75
CA GLU A 40 7.77 -5.08 -3.35
C GLU A 40 6.40 -4.84 -2.70
N LEU A 41 6.37 -4.80 -1.37
CA LEU A 41 5.15 -4.55 -0.60
C LEU A 41 4.58 -3.15 -0.84
N LEU A 42 5.42 -2.12 -0.90
CA LEU A 42 5.00 -0.76 -1.24
C LEU A 42 4.40 -0.68 -2.66
N ASN A 43 4.96 -1.40 -3.62
CA ASN A 43 4.40 -1.46 -4.97
C ASN A 43 3.01 -2.14 -5.00
N GLN A 44 2.82 -3.19 -4.19
CA GLN A 44 1.52 -3.83 -4.01
C GLN A 44 0.53 -2.89 -3.30
N ALA A 45 0.95 -2.17 -2.26
CA ALA A 45 0.13 -1.19 -1.55
C ALA A 45 -0.35 -0.07 -2.50
N TYR A 46 0.56 0.50 -3.29
CA TYR A 46 0.23 1.50 -4.32
C TYR A 46 -0.89 1.01 -5.25
N SER A 47 -0.77 -0.21 -5.76
CA SER A 47 -1.75 -0.81 -6.65
C SER A 47 -3.12 -0.98 -6.00
N ASN A 48 -3.19 -1.20 -4.68
CA ASN A 48 -4.45 -1.26 -3.95
C ASN A 48 -5.07 0.13 -3.76
N TYR A 49 -4.26 1.14 -3.41
CA TYR A 49 -4.73 2.52 -3.27
C TYR A 49 -5.29 3.10 -4.58
N VAL A 50 -4.67 2.78 -5.72
CA VAL A 50 -5.20 3.15 -7.04
C VAL A 50 -6.58 2.49 -7.29
N LYS A 51 -6.78 1.22 -6.89
CA LYS A 51 -8.05 0.52 -7.05
C LYS A 51 -9.19 1.10 -6.22
N CYS A 52 -8.91 1.64 -5.03
CA CYS A 52 -9.89 2.37 -4.23
C CYS A 52 -9.94 3.88 -4.51
N LYS A 53 -9.16 4.38 -5.48
CA LYS A 53 -9.04 5.80 -5.83
C LYS A 53 -8.52 6.69 -4.68
N ASN A 54 -7.77 6.12 -3.73
CA ASN A 54 -7.06 6.89 -2.71
C ASN A 54 -5.73 7.40 -3.28
N THR A 55 -5.79 8.56 -3.94
CA THR A 55 -4.62 9.16 -4.60
C THR A 55 -3.58 9.68 -3.62
N GLU A 56 -4.01 10.09 -2.43
CA GLU A 56 -3.10 10.63 -1.41
C GLU A 56 -2.15 9.55 -0.91
N ASP A 57 -2.68 8.41 -0.47
CA ASP A 57 -1.86 7.32 0.06
C ASP A 57 -1.08 6.60 -1.05
N ALA A 58 -1.61 6.58 -2.28
CA ALA A 58 -0.87 6.13 -3.45
C ALA A 58 0.41 6.97 -3.66
N GLU A 59 0.31 8.31 -3.69
CA GLU A 59 1.50 9.16 -3.89
C GLU A 59 2.48 9.10 -2.72
N LYS A 60 2.00 9.04 -1.47
CA LYS A 60 2.86 8.82 -0.29
C LYS A 60 3.65 7.50 -0.41
N THR A 61 2.96 6.42 -0.79
CA THR A 61 3.56 5.10 -0.96
C THR A 61 4.61 5.10 -2.07
N LYS A 62 4.31 5.72 -3.21
CA LYS A 62 5.24 5.88 -4.33
C LYS A 62 6.48 6.67 -3.93
N LYS A 63 6.32 7.76 -3.17
CA LYS A 63 7.46 8.55 -2.65
C LYS A 63 8.37 7.69 -1.77
N LYS A 64 7.79 6.95 -0.82
CA LYS A 64 8.56 6.05 0.07
C LYS A 64 9.30 4.96 -0.71
N TYR A 65 8.67 4.37 -1.73
CA TYR A 65 9.32 3.41 -2.63
C TYR A 65 10.56 4.01 -3.30
N LEU A 66 10.45 5.23 -3.84
CA LEU A 66 11.57 5.92 -4.48
C LEU A 66 12.68 6.29 -3.50
N GLU A 67 12.33 6.71 -2.29
CA GLU A 67 13.29 6.98 -1.21
C GLU A 67 14.10 5.73 -0.87
N ILE A 68 13.45 4.56 -0.74
CA ILE A 68 14.16 3.31 -0.45
C ILE A 68 15.09 2.95 -1.61
N LYS A 69 14.58 2.99 -2.84
CA LYS A 69 15.34 2.67 -4.05
C LYS A 69 16.62 3.51 -4.15
N ASN A 70 16.48 4.82 -3.99
CA ASN A 70 17.59 5.76 -4.22
C ASN A 70 18.62 5.77 -3.09
N ASN A 71 18.23 5.41 -1.86
CA ASN A 71 19.10 5.53 -0.70
C ASN A 71 19.75 4.19 -0.28
N TYR A 72 19.12 3.05 -0.59
CA TYR A 72 19.55 1.74 -0.06
C TYR A 72 19.88 0.69 -1.12
N LEU A 73 19.41 0.84 -2.36
CA LEU A 73 19.55 -0.15 -3.44
C LEU A 73 20.16 0.42 -4.72
N LYS A 74 21.07 1.39 -4.60
CA LYS A 74 21.74 2.04 -5.74
C LYS A 74 22.46 1.07 -6.66
#